data_AF-A0A454TM32-F1
#
_entry.id   AF-A0A454TM32-F1
#
_cell.length_a   1.000
_cell.length_b   1.000
_cell.length_c   1.000
_cell.angle_alpha   90.00
_cell.angle_beta   90.00
_cell.angle_gamma   90.00
#
_symmetry.space_group_name_H-M   'P 1'
#
loop_
_entity.id
_entity.type
_entity.pdbx_description
1 polymer ?
#
loop_
_entity_poly.entity_id
_entity_poly.type
_entity_poly.pdbx_seq_one_letter_code
_entity_poly.pdbx_strand_id
1 'polypeptide(L)' 'MWENRGVLPVIVLWVIALLVCAATIPQVSASAWYQAGTGETSLLYRRMPDEDGCRSVSAAADATVCVRGVDLPGTALAN' A
#
# COMPACT_ATOMS: atom_id res chain seq x y z
N MET A 1 15.28 43.07 -1.37
CA MET A 1 15.32 41.73 -0.75
C MET A 1 13.93 41.38 -0.21
N TRP A 2 12.89 41.30 -1.05
CA TRP A 2 11.50 41.08 -0.59
C TRP A 2 10.78 39.93 -1.33
N GLU A 3 11.38 39.33 -2.35
CA GLU A 3 10.77 38.22 -3.11
C GLU A 3 10.59 36.93 -2.29
N ASN A 4 11.41 36.71 -1.26
CA ASN A 4 11.47 35.42 -0.56
C ASN A 4 10.42 35.26 0.55
N ARG A 5 9.70 36.33 0.92
CA ARG A 5 8.76 36.31 2.05
C ARG A 5 7.50 35.50 1.76
N GLY A 6 7.09 35.40 0.49
CA GLY A 6 5.93 34.61 0.07
C GLY A 6 6.26 33.17 -0.33
N VAL A 7 7.52 32.87 -0.65
CA VAL A 7 7.92 31.54 -1.17
C VAL A 7 8.00 30.49 -0.05
N LEU A 8 8.51 30.89 1.12
CA LEU A 8 8.66 30.00 2.28
C LEU A 8 7.34 29.33 2.72
N PRO A 9 6.22 30.06 2.92
CA PRO A 9 4.97 29.43 3.33
C PRO A 9 4.38 28.50 2.26
N VAL A 10 4.60 28.79 0.97
CA VAL A 10 4.15 27.93 -0.14
C VAL A 10 4.89 26.60 -0.13
N ILE A 11 6.21 26.61 0.10
CA ILE A 11 7.01 25.39 0.21
C ILE A 11 6.54 24.55 1.40
N VAL A 12 6.30 25.18 2.56
CA VAL A 12 5.81 24.48 3.75
C VAL A 12 4.46 23.80 3.50
N LEU A 13 3.52 24.49 2.85
CA LEU A 13 2.23 23.90 2.46
C LEU A 13 2.39 22.71 1.52
N TRP A 14 3.28 22.79 0.53
CA TRP A 14 3.59 21.67 -0.36
C TRP A 14 4.19 20.47 0.37
N VAL A 15 5.12 20.71 1.29
CA VAL A 15 5.71 19.63 2.12
C VAL A 15 4.63 18.95 2.97
N ILE A 16 3.74 19.72 3.59
CA ILE A 16 2.63 19.16 4.37
C ILE A 16 1.71 18.32 3.47
N ALA A 17 1.35 18.83 2.29
CA ALA A 17 0.51 18.10 1.34
C ALA A 17 1.15 16.76 0.90
N LEU A 18 2.46 16.77 0.65
CA LEU A 18 3.23 15.56 0.30
C LEU A 18 3.30 14.56 1.46
N LEU A 19 3.50 15.03 2.69
CA LEU A 19 3.51 14.18 3.89
C LEU A 19 2.13 13.56 4.15
N VAL A 20 1.06 14.32 3.97
CA VAL A 20 -0.31 13.80 4.09
C VAL A 20 -0.58 12.76 3.01
N CYS A 21 -0.21 13.03 1.75
CA CYS A 21 -0.32 12.04 0.68
C CYS A 21 0.44 10.76 1.02
N ALA A 22 1.69 10.85 1.48
CA ALA A 22 2.50 9.70 1.86
C ALA A 22 1.89 8.91 3.03
N ALA A 23 1.28 9.59 4.01
CA ALA A 23 0.61 8.94 5.13
C ALA A 23 -0.71 8.24 4.74
N THR A 24 -1.39 8.72 3.69
CA THR A 24 -2.61 8.08 3.17
C THR A 24 -2.34 6.87 2.28
N ILE A 25 -1.09 6.66 1.85
CA ILE A 25 -0.74 5.45 1.10
C ILE A 25 -0.80 4.27 2.08
N PRO A 26 -1.64 3.25 1.83
CA PRO A 26 -1.70 2.05 2.66
C PRO A 26 -0.32 1.39 2.66
N GLN A 27 0.39 1.52 3.78
CA GLN A 27 1.71 0.94 3.96
C GLN A 27 1.57 -0.58 3.97
N VAL A 28 2.27 -1.26 3.05
CA VAL A 28 2.39 -2.71 3.09
C VAL A 28 3.17 -3.07 4.34
N SER A 29 2.53 -3.72 5.31
CA SER A 29 3.23 -4.16 6.50
C SER A 29 4.03 -5.39 6.15
N ALA A 30 5.36 -5.29 6.20
CA ALA A 30 6.29 -6.38 5.97
C ALA A 30 5.88 -7.69 6.69
N SER A 31 5.40 -7.58 7.93
CA SER A 31 5.00 -8.72 8.76
C SER A 31 3.60 -9.28 8.47
N ALA A 32 2.76 -8.57 7.71
CA ALA A 32 1.37 -8.98 7.45
C ALA A 32 1.27 -9.98 6.30
N TRP A 33 0.17 -10.73 6.29
CA TRP A 33 -0.16 -11.67 5.22
C TRP A 33 -1.13 -11.05 4.23
N TYR A 34 -0.95 -11.38 2.95
CA TYR A 34 -1.76 -10.87 1.86
C TYR A 34 -2.15 -12.01 0.92
N GLN A 35 -3.40 -12.00 0.49
CA GLN A 35 -3.86 -12.81 -0.61
C GLN A 35 -3.60 -12.04 -1.90
N ALA A 36 -2.72 -12.57 -2.75
CA ALA A 36 -2.44 -12.08 -4.08
C ALA A 36 -3.37 -12.78 -5.08
N GLY A 37 -4.12 -12.01 -5.86
CA GLY A 37 -4.94 -12.53 -6.95
C GLY A 37 -4.74 -11.72 -8.22
N THR A 38 -5.01 -12.33 -9.38
CA THR A 38 -5.01 -11.62 -10.66
C THR A 38 -6.40 -11.05 -10.92
N GLY A 39 -6.54 -9.72 -10.86
CA GLY A 39 -7.67 -9.02 -11.47
C GLY A 39 -7.45 -8.83 -12.97
N GLU A 40 -8.51 -8.46 -13.70
CA GLU A 40 -8.48 -8.33 -15.18
C GLU A 40 -7.32 -7.48 -15.73
N THR A 41 -6.84 -6.50 -14.96
CA THR A 41 -5.76 -5.60 -15.37
C THR A 41 -4.70 -5.36 -14.30
N SER A 42 -4.80 -5.98 -13.12
CA SER A 42 -3.90 -5.69 -12.00
C SER A 42 -3.79 -6.84 -10.99
N LEU A 43 -2.62 -6.94 -10.35
CA LEU A 43 -2.47 -7.76 -9.16
C LEU A 43 -3.18 -7.09 -7.99
N LEU A 44 -4.12 -7.81 -7.39
CA LEU A 44 -4.87 -7.37 -6.22
C LEU A 44 -4.27 -8.03 -4.98
N TYR A 45 -4.01 -7.23 -3.95
CA TYR A 45 -3.47 -7.70 -2.68
C TYR A 45 -4.46 -7.40 -1.56
N ARG A 46 -5.11 -8.43 -1.04
CA ARG A 46 -6.02 -8.31 0.09
C ARG A 46 -5.29 -8.67 1.37
N ARG A 47 -5.28 -7.77 2.35
CA ARG A 47 -4.70 -8.04 3.67
C ARG A 47 -5.49 -9.13 4.40
N MET A 48 -4.80 -10.11 4.94
CA MET A 48 -5.36 -11.21 5.72
C MET A 48 -4.94 -11.10 7.20
N PRO A 49 -5.77 -11.58 8.14
CA PRO A 49 -5.47 -11.51 9.57
C PRO A 49 -4.24 -12.35 9.96
N ASP A 50 -4.06 -13.52 9.34
CA ASP A 50 -3.02 -14.50 9.66
C ASP A 50 -2.70 -15.43 8.47
N GLU A 51 -1.65 -16.23 8.61
CA GLU A 51 -1.16 -17.17 7.58
C GLU A 51 -2.20 -18.26 7.25
N ASP A 52 -2.86 -18.81 8.27
CA ASP A 52 -3.81 -19.91 8.13
C ASP A 52 -5.11 -19.44 7.45
N GLY A 53 -5.60 -18.26 7.82
CA GLY A 53 -6.69 -17.58 7.14
C GLY A 53 -6.35 -17.27 5.67
N CYS A 54 -5.11 -16.90 5.39
CA CYS A 54 -4.67 -16.62 4.03
C CYS A 54 -4.55 -17.89 3.16
N ARG A 55 -3.98 -18.98 3.71
CA ARG A 55 -3.87 -20.27 3.02
C ARG A 55 -5.23 -20.93 2.79
N SER A 56 -6.13 -20.88 3.76
CA SER A 56 -7.48 -21.47 3.63
C SER A 56 -8.29 -20.82 2.51
N VAL A 57 -8.25 -19.48 2.40
CA VAL A 57 -8.92 -18.78 1.31
C VAL A 57 -8.21 -19.00 -0.04
N SER A 58 -6.88 -19.09 -0.05
CA SER A 58 -6.12 -19.39 -1.27
C SER A 58 -6.40 -20.80 -1.80
N ALA A 59 -6.53 -21.79 -0.91
CA ALA A 59 -6.90 -23.15 -1.28
C ALA A 59 -8.32 -23.26 -1.84
N ALA A 60 -9.21 -22.34 -1.47
CA ALA A 60 -10.59 -22.29 -1.97
C ALA A 60 -10.71 -21.53 -3.31
N ALA A 61 -9.73 -20.70 -3.66
CA ALA A 61 -9.73 -19.88 -4.87
C ALA A 61 -8.50 -20.20 -5.71
N ASP A 62 -8.69 -21.05 -6.74
CA ASP A 62 -7.66 -21.62 -7.62
C ASP A 62 -6.68 -20.61 -8.26
N ALA A 63 -7.03 -19.32 -8.29
CA ALA A 63 -6.25 -18.25 -8.89
C ALA A 63 -5.62 -17.27 -7.86
N THR A 64 -5.61 -17.62 -6.58
CA THR A 64 -5.03 -16.76 -5.54
C THR A 64 -3.90 -17.44 -4.78
N VAL A 65 -2.88 -16.68 -4.43
CA VAL A 65 -1.67 -17.15 -3.74
C VAL A 65 -1.50 -16.35 -2.46
N CYS A 66 -1.15 -17.04 -1.38
CA CYS A 66 -0.83 -16.39 -0.13
C CYS A 66 0.64 -15.91 -0.12
N VAL A 67 0.85 -14.62 0.14
CA VAL A 67 2.18 -13.98 0.16
C VAL A 67 2.36 -13.12 1.41
N ARG A 68 3.60 -12.89 1.82
CA ARG A 68 3.93 -12.04 2.96
C ARG A 68 4.24 -10.62 2.50
N GLY A 69 3.97 -9.64 3.36
CA GLY A 69 4.26 -8.22 3.14
C GLY A 69 5.68 -7.91 2.70
N VAL A 70 6.67 -8.65 3.21
CA VAL A 70 8.09 -8.52 2.84
C VAL A 70 8.36 -8.88 1.38
N ASP A 71 7.56 -9.78 0.80
CA ASP A 71 7.75 -10.29 -0.56
C ASP A 71 6.99 -9.45 -1.60
N LEU A 72 6.20 -8.47 -1.13
CA LEU A 72 5.41 -7.60 -1.98
C LEU A 72 6.26 -6.42 -2.47
N PRO A 73 6.30 -6.15 -3.78
CA PRO A 73 6.86 -4.89 -4.25
C PRO A 73 6.04 -3.77 -3.59
N GLY A 74 6.72 -2.78 -3.00
CA GLY A 74 6.23 -1.88 -1.94
C GLY A 74 5.00 -0.98 -2.22
N THR A 75 4.17 -1.31 -3.19
CA THR A 75 2.89 -0.67 -3.51
C THR A 75 1.80 -1.73 -3.57
N ALA A 76 1.28 -2.16 -2.41
CA ALA A 76 0.00 -2.88 -2.41
C ALA A 76 -1.11 -1.85 -2.68
N LEU A 77 -1.77 -1.98 -3.83
CA LEU A 77 -2.96 -1.21 -4.13
C LEU A 77 -4.09 -1.72 -3.22
N ALA A 78 -4.59 -0.86 -2.34
CA ALA A 78 -5.85 -1.10 -1.64
C ALA A 78 -6.98 -0.89 -2.65
N ASN A 79 -7.83 -1.91 -2.80
CA ASN A 79 -9.12 -1.82 -3.48
C ASN A 79 -10.20 -1.73 -2.39
#